data_AF-A0A0F2JGC3-F1
#
_entry.id   AF-A0A0F2JGC3-F1
#
_cell.length_a   1.000
_cell.length_b   1.000
_cell.length_c   1.000
_cell.angle_alpha   90.00
_cell.angle_beta   90.00
_cell.angle_gamma   90.00
#
_symmetry.space_group_name_H-M   'P 1'
#
loop_
_entity.id
_entity.type
_entity.pdbx_description
1 polymer ?
#
loop_
_entity_poly.entity_id
_entity_poly.type
_entity_poly.pdbx_seq_one_letter_code
_entity_poly.pdbx_strand_id
1 'polypeptide(L)'
;MEKIKVERVQTGVRIEKKILKVLKGLAEYHDLSLGDLIEGIVLHSFEGKQPFSEESLQKISELKKIYDLNLNADSSHNLIEENEKKI
;
A
#
# COMPACT_ATOMS: atom_id res chain seq x y z
N MET A 1 6.29 -24.02 -5.04
CA MET A 1 5.80 -23.88 -3.66
C MET A 1 4.41 -24.48 -3.57
N GLU A 2 4.08 -25.10 -2.44
CA GLU A 2 2.74 -25.64 -2.20
C GLU A 2 1.71 -24.52 -2.01
N LYS A 3 0.47 -24.74 -2.44
CA LYS A 3 -0.61 -23.77 -2.26
C LYS A 3 -1.11 -23.82 -0.82
N ILE A 4 -1.08 -22.68 -0.13
CA ILE A 4 -1.63 -22.54 1.23
C ILE A 4 -3.10 -22.15 1.12
N LYS A 5 -3.98 -22.89 1.80
CA LYS A 5 -5.42 -22.56 1.86
C LYS A 5 -5.63 -21.44 2.89
N VAL A 6 -6.32 -20.38 2.47
CA VAL A 6 -6.59 -19.21 3.32
C VAL A 6 -8.07 -18.82 3.24
N GLU A 7 -8.56 -18.14 4.28
CA GLU A 7 -9.87 -17.50 4.32
C GLU A 7 -9.71 -15.99 4.13
N ARG A 8 -10.55 -15.37 3.31
CA ARG A 8 -10.53 -13.92 3.04
C ARG A 8 -11.83 -13.29 3.47
N VAL A 9 -11.72 -12.14 4.13
CA VAL A 9 -12.86 -11.35 4.60
C VAL A 9 -12.85 -9.98 3.94
N GLN A 10 -14.04 -9.46 3.61
CA GLN A 10 -14.17 -8.11 3.04
C GLN A 10 -13.95 -7.07 4.14
N THR A 11 -13.22 -6.00 3.83
CA THR A 11 -12.91 -4.93 4.78
C THR A 11 -13.45 -3.58 4.30
N GLY A 12 -13.89 -2.76 5.24
CA GLY A 12 -14.40 -1.40 5.01
C GLY A 12 -13.44 -0.32 5.49
N VAL A 13 -12.12 -0.53 5.34
CA VAL A 13 -11.11 0.40 5.86
C VAL A 13 -11.07 1.70 5.06
N ARG A 14 -10.81 2.81 5.77
CA ARG A 14 -10.47 4.09 5.15
C ARG A 14 -8.96 4.14 4.89
N ILE A 15 -8.57 4.58 3.70
CA ILE A 15 -7.16 4.70 3.29
C ILE A 15 -7.01 6.08 2.64
N GLU A 16 -5.86 6.72 2.85
CA GLU A 16 -5.54 7.98 2.17
C GLU A 16 -5.63 7.79 0.64
N LYS A 17 -6.27 8.75 -0.02
CA LYS A 17 -6.69 8.68 -1.41
C LYS A 17 -5.52 8.44 -2.37
N LYS A 18 -4.40 9.14 -2.20
CA LYS A 18 -3.24 9.06 -3.09
C LYS A 18 -2.43 7.79 -2.84
N ILE A 19 -2.27 7.34 -1.59
CA ILE A 19 -1.71 6.03 -1.24
C ILE A 19 -2.51 4.93 -1.95
N LEU A 20 -3.84 4.96 -1.85
CA LEU A 20 -4.68 3.95 -2.52
C LEU A 20 -4.49 3.95 -4.05
N LYS A 21 -4.32 5.12 -4.67
CA LYS A 21 -4.06 5.22 -6.12
C LYS A 21 -2.71 4.61 -6.49
N VAL A 22 -1.65 4.90 -5.73
CA VAL A 22 -0.32 4.29 -5.95
C VAL A 22 -0.40 2.78 -5.78
N LEU A 23 -1.04 2.28 -4.70
CA LEU A 23 -1.20 0.84 -4.47
C LEU A 23 -1.96 0.16 -5.61
N LYS A 24 -3.05 0.75 -6.10
CA LYS A 24 -3.81 0.21 -7.25
C LYS A 24 -2.99 0.20 -8.52
N GLY A 25 -2.25 1.28 -8.81
CA GLY A 25 -1.38 1.34 -9.99
C GLY A 25 -0.24 0.33 -9.94
N LEU A 26 0.33 0.09 -8.75
CA LEU A 26 1.37 -0.92 -8.57
C LEU A 26 0.83 -2.34 -8.68
N ALA A 27 -0.37 -2.60 -8.14
CA ALA A 27 -1.03 -3.89 -8.26
C ALA A 27 -1.29 -4.24 -9.73
N GLU A 28 -1.81 -3.29 -10.50
CA GLU A 28 -2.02 -3.45 -11.95
C GLU A 28 -0.70 -3.71 -12.70
N TYR A 29 0.37 -2.99 -12.36
CA TYR A 29 1.68 -3.17 -12.98
C TYR A 29 2.26 -4.59 -12.79
N HIS A 30 1.93 -5.24 -11.68
CA HIS A 30 2.38 -6.60 -11.36
C HIS A 30 1.33 -7.69 -11.66
N ASP A 31 0.19 -7.33 -12.27
CA ASP A 31 -0.94 -8.25 -12.52
C ASP A 31 -1.42 -8.95 -11.22
N LEU A 32 -1.49 -8.17 -10.13
CA LEU A 32 -1.91 -8.63 -8.80
C LEU A 32 -3.23 -7.98 -8.40
N SER A 33 -4.00 -8.67 -7.56
CA SER A 33 -5.08 -7.99 -6.85
C SER A 33 -4.50 -7.03 -5.79
N LEU A 34 -5.27 -5.98 -5.45
CA LEU A 34 -4.88 -5.08 -4.36
C LEU A 34 -4.71 -5.84 -3.03
N GLY A 35 -5.52 -6.88 -2.80
CA GLY A 35 -5.42 -7.73 -1.62
C GLY A 35 -4.09 -8.49 -1.57
N ASP A 36 -3.73 -9.16 -2.66
CA ASP A 36 -2.47 -9.93 -2.73
C ASP A 36 -1.24 -9.02 -2.57
N LEU A 37 -1.28 -7.80 -3.14
CA LEU A 37 -0.22 -6.81 -2.95
C LEU A 37 -0.09 -6.39 -1.48
N ILE A 38 -1.21 -6.07 -0.81
CA ILE A 38 -1.20 -5.67 0.61
C ILE A 38 -0.73 -6.84 1.48
N GLU A 39 -1.24 -8.05 1.28
CA GLU A 39 -0.81 -9.24 2.01
C GLU A 39 0.70 -9.48 1.84
N GLY A 40 1.22 -9.35 0.61
CA GLY A 40 2.65 -9.45 0.33
C GLY A 40 3.50 -8.42 1.07
N ILE A 41 3.08 -7.14 1.09
CA ILE A 41 3.75 -6.07 1.83
C ILE A 41 3.77 -6.38 3.33
N VAL A 42 2.63 -6.80 3.88
CA VAL A 42 2.47 -7.10 5.32
C VAL A 42 3.36 -8.27 5.73
N LEU A 43 3.41 -9.35 4.95
CA LEU A 43 4.26 -10.51 5.24
C LEU A 43 5.75 -10.13 5.30
N HIS A 44 6.24 -9.36 4.32
CA HIS A 44 7.62 -8.89 4.35
C HIS A 44 7.86 -7.93 5.53
N SER A 45 6.92 -7.04 5.82
CA SER A 45 7.05 -6.08 6.92
C SER A 45 7.05 -6.76 8.29
N PHE A 46 6.27 -7.83 8.49
CA PHE A 46 6.29 -8.64 9.72
C PHE A 46 7.64 -9.33 9.93
N GLU A 47 8.34 -9.69 8.85
CA GLU A 47 9.67 -10.27 8.90
C GLU A 47 10.80 -9.22 8.90
N GLY A 48 10.47 -7.92 8.89
CA GLY A 48 11.46 -6.83 8.80
C GLY A 48 12.22 -6.80 7.47
N LYS A 49 11.67 -7.42 6.41
CA LYS A 49 12.26 -7.47 5.07
C LYS A 49 11.73 -6.35 4.18
N GLN A 50 12.53 -5.99 3.16
CA GLN A 50 12.10 -5.04 2.14
C GLN A 50 11.07 -5.67 1.20
N PRO A 51 9.84 -5.13 1.07
CA PRO A 51 8.76 -5.72 0.28
C PRO A 51 8.89 -5.53 -1.24
N PHE A 52 9.74 -4.60 -1.69
CA PHE A 52 9.82 -4.19 -3.09
C PHE A 52 11.25 -4.32 -3.61
N SER A 53 11.39 -4.80 -4.85
CA SER A 53 12.64 -4.75 -5.60
C SER A 53 12.99 -3.31 -6.01
N GLU A 54 14.22 -3.09 -6.50
CA GLU A 54 14.62 -1.79 -7.03
C GLU A 54 13.72 -1.31 -8.18
N GLU A 55 13.31 -2.23 -9.07
CA GLU A 55 12.38 -1.95 -10.17
C GLU A 55 11.00 -1.51 -9.64
N SER A 56 10.44 -2.24 -8.67
CA SER A 56 9.17 -1.86 -8.05
C SER A 56 9.27 -0.52 -7.31
N LEU A 57 10.40 -0.22 -6.66
CA LEU A 57 10.64 1.07 -6.02
C LEU A 57 10.70 2.23 -7.03
N GLN A 58 11.31 2.01 -8.19
CA GLN A 58 11.29 3.00 -9.29
C GLN A 58 9.86 3.24 -9.77
N LYS A 59 9.09 2.18 -9.99
CA LYS A 59 7.68 2.30 -10.39
C LYS A 59 6.84 3.04 -9.36
N ILE A 60 7.05 2.75 -8.06
CA ILE A 60 6.40 3.48 -6.97
C ILE A 60 6.75 4.97 -7.03
N SER A 61 8.01 5.33 -7.26
CA SER A 61 8.44 6.73 -7.38
C SER A 61 7.74 7.45 -8.54
N GLU A 62 7.59 6.80 -9.69
CA GLU A 62 6.84 7.34 -10.83
C GLU A 62 5.36 7.54 -10.51
N LEU A 63 4.71 6.53 -9.93
CA LEU A 63 3.31 6.60 -9.52
C LEU A 63 3.07 7.69 -8.46
N LYS A 64 4.00 7.86 -7.51
CA LYS A 64 3.95 8.95 -6.52
C LYS A 64 3.94 10.31 -7.19
N LYS A 65 4.76 10.52 -8.23
CA LYS A 65 4.78 11.77 -9.00
C LYS A 65 3.46 11.98 -9.76
N ILE A 66 2.92 10.94 -10.39
CA ILE A 66 1.66 11.01 -11.15
C ILE A 66 0.48 11.43 -10.25
N TYR A 67 0.47 10.98 -9.00
CA TYR A 67 -0.62 11.25 -8.06
C TYR A 67 -0.31 12.34 -7.02
N ASP A 68 0.81 13.04 -7.14
CA ASP A 68 1.28 14.06 -6.21
C ASP A 68 1.33 13.56 -4.75
N LEU A 69 1.80 12.32 -4.53
CA LEU A 69 1.93 11.72 -3.20
C LEU A 69 3.27 12.11 -2.57
N ASN A 70 3.23 13.07 -1.65
CA ASN A 70 4.40 13.56 -0.92
C ASN A 70 4.61 12.90 0.45
N LEU A 71 3.74 11.98 0.85
CA LEU A 71 3.87 11.27 2.12
C LEU A 71 5.07 10.31 2.12
N ASN A 72 5.63 10.12 3.31
CA ASN A 72 6.74 9.22 3.59
C ASN A 72 6.49 8.44 4.90
N ALA A 73 7.44 7.61 5.33
CA ALA A 73 7.32 6.82 6.54
C ALA A 73 7.10 7.68 7.81
N ASP A 74 7.73 8.86 7.89
CA ASP A 74 7.58 9.80 9.01
C ASP A 74 6.16 10.38 9.11
N SER A 75 5.38 10.29 8.04
CA SER A 75 3.99 10.75 8.00
C SER A 75 3.01 9.75 8.63
N SER A 76 3.41 8.50 8.86
CA SER A 76 2.53 7.36 9.20
C SER A 76 1.63 7.57 10.42
N HIS A 77 2.05 8.37 11.40
CA HIS A 77 1.30 8.64 12.63
C HIS A 77 0.76 10.08 12.72
N ASN A 78 0.95 10.87 11.66
CA ASN A 78 0.66 12.30 11.65
C ASN A 78 -0.44 12.67 10.64
N LEU A 79 -1.11 11.69 10.05
CA LEU A 79 -2.23 11.93 9.13
C LEU A 79 -3.47 12.32 9.93
N ILE A 80 -4.05 13.47 9.59
CA ILE A 80 -5.30 13.98 10.15
C ILE A 80 -6.32 14.16 9.03
N GLU A 81 -7.59 14.02 9.37
CA GLU A 81 -8.69 14.24 8.44
C GLU A 81 -9.06 15.73 8.43
N GLU A 82 -9.38 16.31 7.27
CA GLU A 82 -9.77 17.72 7.15
C GLU A 82 -10.97 18.11 8.04
N ASN A 83 -11.76 17.12 8.48
CA ASN A 83 -12.97 17.30 9.28
C ASN A 83 -12.93 16.65 10.66
N GLU A 84 -11.76 16.35 11.23
CA GLU A 84 -11.66 15.96 12.64
C GLU A 84 -12.03 17.15 13.53
N LYS A 85 -13.32 17.30 13.83
CA LYS A 85 -13.74 18.04 15.02
C LYS A 85 -13.12 17.32 16.21
N LYS A 86 -12.15 17.97 16.87
CA LYS A 86 -11.77 17.61 18.23
C LYS A 86 -13.05 17.56 19.06
N ILE A 87 -13.46 16.36 19.46
CA ILE A 87 -14.46 16.16 20.51
C ILE A 87 -13.80 16.54 21.83
#